data_AF-A0A179F3C5-F1
#
_entry.id   AF-A0A179F3C5-F1
#
_cell.length_a   1.000
_cell.length_b   1.000
_cell.length_c   1.000
_cell.angle_alpha   90.00
_cell.angle_beta   90.00
_cell.angle_gamma   90.00
#
_symmetry.space_group_name_H-M   'P 1'
#
loop_
_entity.id
_entity.type
_entity.pdbx_description
1 polymer ?
#
loop_
_entity_poly.entity_id
_entity_poly.type
_entity_poly.pdbx_seq_one_letter_code
_entity_poly.pdbx_strand_id
1 'polypeptide(L)'
;MAKVNQNAFELWKQHVSQPRVDSEVAACQLLRDTHPDYHVTRTDPEKSDLIGYAEAGFATKTLHRPADYDATRRYKTAGSSACSIPVFWPFDTVLPEAGPGTLEDEVRFGCWKYSWDGHEFLVYEVGYLGQHNNLIKNLYILAPAGDYVQNGCHEHTDALILAAGAWTKALHEEIYVFDDSSWRKSSSMYRSVQGVSWDDMIQEPSMKDGLLKDVLSFFASRESYASMGVPWKRGVILHGVPGNGKTLSIKALINSLSALDPPIPALVVKSFDNRCNGPKWAMKIMFSHARAMAPCVLVFEDLDSLVEDETRSYFLNEVDGIESNEGILMVGSTNHLGRLDDAIAKRPSRFDRKFHFKLPEEPERVAYCRQWVNKLANKDTVDFPDELCDVIAKLTEGFSFAYLKELFISSLLALSHGQMTDSHNTDVDATTANGSAANGDNVDKSNAMIDDNGLGNNNDVKNVDTTGLNVAKDEDMALGEDDLEAETSADKDNENEESPVKVKTVMPTVQIPDHLKNNKLLRIVSREAEALWDQMDNSVEEE
;
A
#
# COMPACT_ATOMS: atom_id res chain seq x y z
N MET A 1 54.10 14.44 -29.37
CA MET A 1 52.86 14.05 -28.69
C MET A 1 52.55 12.61 -29.05
N ALA A 2 52.69 11.65 -28.13
CA ALA A 2 52.37 10.25 -28.39
C ALA A 2 52.12 9.51 -27.07
N LYS A 3 50.85 9.38 -26.65
CA LYS A 3 50.39 8.49 -25.57
C LYS A 3 48.84 8.47 -25.45
N VAL A 4 48.13 8.13 -26.52
CA VAL A 4 46.67 7.83 -26.47
C VAL A 4 46.38 6.62 -27.35
N ASN A 5 46.69 5.43 -26.82
CA ASN A 5 46.11 4.15 -27.20
C ASN A 5 46.60 3.08 -26.20
N GLN A 6 46.30 3.28 -24.91
CA GLN A 6 46.20 2.13 -24.03
C GLN A 6 44.99 1.33 -24.50
N ASN A 7 45.20 0.06 -24.83
CA ASN A 7 44.15 -0.84 -25.29
C ASN A 7 42.98 -0.80 -24.28
N ALA A 8 41.78 -0.42 -24.71
CA ALA A 8 40.62 -0.30 -23.83
C ALA A 8 40.33 -1.60 -23.07
N PHE A 9 40.70 -2.75 -23.66
CA PHE A 9 40.66 -4.05 -23.01
C PHE A 9 41.59 -4.18 -21.80
N GLU A 10 42.81 -3.63 -21.85
CA GLU A 10 43.73 -3.65 -20.70
C GLU A 10 43.28 -2.68 -19.59
N LEU A 11 42.69 -1.53 -19.94
CA LEU A 11 42.08 -0.62 -18.96
C LEU A 11 40.85 -1.25 -18.29
N TRP A 12 39.98 -1.91 -19.08
CA TRP A 12 38.85 -2.66 -18.56
C TRP A 12 39.28 -3.83 -17.68
N LYS A 13 40.25 -4.63 -18.15
CA LYS A 13 40.86 -5.73 -17.39
C LYS A 13 41.48 -5.23 -16.09
N GLN A 14 42.19 -4.11 -16.11
CA GLN A 14 42.72 -3.46 -14.91
C GLN A 14 41.61 -3.05 -13.96
N HIS A 15 40.49 -2.49 -14.45
CA HIS A 15 39.34 -2.11 -13.64
C HIS A 15 38.62 -3.32 -13.00
N VAL A 16 38.31 -4.37 -13.76
CA VAL A 16 37.63 -5.55 -13.21
C VAL A 16 38.52 -6.45 -12.35
N SER A 17 39.86 -6.35 -12.50
CA SER A 17 40.83 -7.09 -11.68
C SER A 17 41.26 -6.35 -10.39
N GLN A 18 40.69 -5.18 -10.09
CA GLN A 18 41.04 -4.49 -8.84
C GLN A 18 40.50 -5.29 -7.63
N PRO A 19 41.27 -5.40 -6.54
CA PRO A 19 40.75 -5.94 -5.29
C PRO A 19 39.51 -5.16 -4.85
N ARG A 20 38.42 -5.87 -4.54
CA ARG A 20 37.25 -5.24 -3.92
C ARG A 20 37.64 -4.81 -2.51
N VAL A 21 37.61 -3.51 -2.26
CA VAL A 21 37.87 -2.92 -0.94
C VAL A 21 36.55 -2.85 -0.19
N ASP A 22 36.56 -3.26 1.07
CA ASP A 22 35.44 -3.00 1.99
C ASP A 22 35.38 -1.49 2.27
N SER A 23 34.35 -0.83 1.75
CA SER A 23 34.17 0.62 1.86
C SER A 23 33.95 1.08 3.31
N GLU A 24 33.38 0.23 4.18
CA GLU A 24 33.15 0.58 5.59
C GLU A 24 34.45 0.57 6.38
N VAL A 25 35.26 -0.47 6.18
CA VAL A 25 36.57 -0.59 6.82
C VAL A 25 37.52 0.49 6.31
N ALA A 26 37.51 0.76 5.00
CA ALA A 26 38.32 1.82 4.40
C ALA A 26 37.92 3.22 4.89
N ALA A 27 36.62 3.53 4.96
CA ALA A 27 36.15 4.80 5.51
C ALA A 27 36.50 4.96 6.99
N CYS A 28 36.31 3.91 7.80
CA CYS A 28 36.67 3.91 9.21
C CYS A 28 38.17 4.16 9.44
N GLN A 29 39.03 3.49 8.66
CA GLN A 29 40.48 3.69 8.75
C GLN A 29 40.90 5.08 8.27
N LEU A 30 40.34 5.57 7.16
CA LEU A 30 40.62 6.90 6.63
C LEU A 30 40.25 8.01 7.64
N LEU A 31 39.14 7.86 8.34
CA LEU A 31 38.72 8.81 9.38
C LEU A 31 39.67 8.80 10.58
N ARG A 32 40.16 7.63 11.01
CA ARG A 32 41.17 7.50 12.08
C ARG A 32 42.52 8.10 11.67
N ASP A 33 42.97 7.84 10.45
CA ASP A 33 44.25 8.35 9.93
C ASP A 33 44.23 9.87 9.74
N THR A 34 43.08 10.45 9.40
CA THR A 34 42.89 11.91 9.22
C THR A 34 42.62 12.66 10.52
N HIS A 35 42.10 11.98 11.56
CA HIS A 35 41.75 12.58 12.85
C HIS A 35 42.36 11.77 14.02
N PRO A 36 43.69 11.72 14.17
CA PRO A 36 44.36 10.89 15.16
C PRO A 36 44.02 11.26 16.62
N ASP A 37 43.62 12.51 16.87
CA ASP A 37 43.21 13.01 18.19
C ASP A 37 41.73 12.71 18.52
N TYR A 38 41.01 12.00 17.64
CA TYR A 38 39.59 11.68 17.78
C TYR A 38 39.33 10.17 17.85
N HIS A 39 38.43 9.78 18.75
CA HIS A 39 37.83 8.46 18.77
C HIS A 39 36.73 8.38 17.70
N VAL A 40 36.81 7.37 16.84
CA VAL A 40 35.86 7.14 15.73
C VAL A 40 34.91 6.00 16.10
N THR A 41 33.64 6.33 16.34
CA THR A 41 32.55 5.38 16.55
C THR A 41 31.69 5.30 15.29
N ARG A 42 31.32 4.08 14.86
CA ARG A 42 30.40 3.86 13.72
C ARG A 42 29.02 3.49 14.23
N THR A 43 27.97 4.09 13.69
CA THR A 43 26.57 3.74 13.97
C THR A 43 25.74 3.60 12.69
N ASP A 44 24.68 2.81 12.80
CA ASP A 44 23.72 2.49 11.75
C ASP A 44 22.58 3.53 11.76
N PRO A 45 22.39 4.32 10.69
CA PRO A 45 21.36 5.36 10.65
C PRO A 45 19.93 4.80 10.79
N GLU A 46 19.66 3.54 10.45
CA GLU A 46 18.32 2.95 10.62
C GLU A 46 17.99 2.70 12.10
N LYS A 47 19.01 2.57 12.96
CA LYS A 47 18.86 2.27 14.40
C LYS A 47 19.12 3.46 15.30
N SER A 48 19.87 4.44 14.83
CA SER A 48 20.25 5.66 15.54
C SER A 48 20.43 6.81 14.54
N ASP A 49 19.32 7.37 14.08
CA ASP A 49 19.30 8.48 13.14
C ASP A 49 19.68 9.80 13.84
N LEU A 50 20.99 10.10 13.85
CA LEU A 50 21.51 11.36 14.37
C LEU A 50 21.07 12.56 13.52
N ILE A 51 20.77 12.35 12.23
CA ILE A 51 20.42 13.40 11.29
C ILE A 51 19.00 13.88 11.57
N GLY A 52 18.02 12.97 11.57
CA GLY A 52 16.65 13.24 11.96
C GLY A 52 16.53 13.73 13.41
N TYR A 53 17.33 13.19 14.34
CA TYR A 53 17.34 13.65 15.74
C TYR A 53 17.74 15.12 15.89
N ALA A 54 18.70 15.59 15.08
CA ALA A 54 19.08 17.01 15.04
C ALA A 54 18.06 17.87 14.27
N GLU A 55 17.48 17.36 13.19
CA GLU A 55 16.45 18.07 12.41
C GLU A 55 15.14 18.23 13.19
N ALA A 56 14.83 17.30 14.11
CA ALA A 56 13.78 17.42 15.11
C ALA A 56 14.13 18.35 16.30
N GLY A 57 15.31 18.96 16.32
CA GLY A 57 15.72 19.99 17.28
C GLY A 57 16.30 19.49 18.60
N PHE A 58 16.52 18.18 18.78
CA PHE A 58 17.15 17.64 19.98
C PHE A 58 18.68 17.84 20.01
N ALA A 59 19.29 18.12 18.87
CA ALA A 59 20.70 18.45 18.71
C ALA A 59 20.87 19.50 17.61
N THR A 60 22.03 20.17 17.53
CA THR A 60 22.32 21.11 16.43
C THR A 60 23.29 20.50 15.43
N LYS A 61 22.87 20.40 14.15
CA LYS A 61 23.71 19.95 13.02
C LYS A 61 24.01 21.12 12.09
N THR A 62 25.29 21.36 11.79
CA THR A 62 25.72 22.35 10.78
C THR A 62 26.79 21.75 9.88
N LEU A 63 26.85 22.13 8.61
CA LEU A 63 27.87 21.63 7.70
C LEU A 63 29.26 22.14 8.14
N HIS A 64 30.22 21.23 8.36
CA HIS A 64 31.54 21.60 8.85
C HIS A 64 32.33 22.42 7.81
N ARG A 65 32.36 21.97 6.55
CA ARG A 65 33.00 22.65 5.42
C ARG A 65 32.23 22.41 4.12
N PRO A 66 32.03 23.43 3.26
CA PRO A 66 31.40 23.24 1.95
C PRO A 66 32.13 22.31 0.98
N ALA A 67 33.44 22.08 1.18
CA ALA A 67 34.23 21.16 0.37
C ALA A 67 34.00 19.68 0.74
N ASP A 68 33.47 19.42 1.94
CA ASP A 68 33.25 18.08 2.49
C ASP A 68 31.77 17.67 2.36
N TYR A 69 31.14 18.04 1.23
CA TYR A 69 29.73 17.80 0.91
C TYR A 69 29.55 17.33 -0.53
N ASP A 70 29.22 16.06 -0.72
CA ASP A 70 28.73 15.46 -1.97
C ASP A 70 27.29 14.98 -1.76
N ALA A 71 26.36 15.55 -2.53
CA ALA A 71 24.96 15.20 -2.48
C ALA A 71 24.33 15.26 -3.87
N THR A 72 23.47 14.29 -4.17
CA THR A 72 22.61 14.34 -5.36
C THR A 72 21.38 15.17 -5.04
N ARG A 73 21.29 16.38 -5.57
CA ARG A 73 20.11 17.25 -5.41
C ARG A 73 18.92 16.66 -6.16
N ARG A 74 17.94 16.14 -5.43
CA ARG A 74 16.72 15.54 -5.96
C ARG A 74 15.57 16.55 -5.97
N TYR A 75 14.82 16.53 -7.06
CA TYR A 75 13.53 17.20 -7.13
C TYR A 75 12.45 16.29 -6.55
N LYS A 76 11.58 16.86 -5.72
CA LYS A 76 10.40 16.20 -5.17
C LYS A 76 9.17 17.00 -5.58
N THR A 77 8.24 16.32 -6.26
CA THR A 77 7.03 16.97 -6.79
C THR A 77 6.18 17.50 -5.63
N ALA A 78 5.66 18.71 -5.76
CA ALA A 78 4.80 19.26 -4.72
C ALA A 78 3.52 18.43 -4.60
N GLY A 79 3.09 18.16 -3.36
CA GLY A 79 1.94 17.30 -3.08
C GLY A 79 2.21 15.80 -3.20
N SER A 80 3.42 15.34 -3.56
CA SER A 80 3.69 13.91 -3.56
C SER A 80 3.77 13.35 -2.14
N SER A 81 2.85 12.44 -1.83
CA SER A 81 3.04 11.51 -0.73
C SER A 81 4.01 10.44 -1.22
N ALA A 82 5.20 10.37 -0.63
CA ALA A 82 6.26 9.48 -1.08
C ALA A 82 5.75 8.03 -1.19
N CYS A 83 5.63 7.53 -2.43
CA CYS A 83 5.47 6.11 -2.66
C CYS A 83 6.83 5.47 -2.36
N SER A 84 6.96 4.84 -1.19
CA SER A 84 8.22 4.36 -0.64
C SER A 84 8.68 3.04 -1.29
N ILE A 85 8.54 2.91 -2.61
CA ILE A 85 9.11 1.84 -3.42
C ILE A 85 10.38 2.39 -4.08
N PRO A 86 11.56 2.27 -3.45
CA PRO A 86 12.80 2.32 -4.22
C PRO A 86 12.79 1.14 -5.20
N VAL A 87 13.54 1.28 -6.30
CA VAL A 87 13.66 0.30 -7.39
C VAL A 87 12.38 0.13 -8.26
N PHE A 88 12.37 0.82 -9.41
CA PHE A 88 11.38 0.74 -10.52
C PHE A 88 9.93 1.24 -10.27
N TRP A 89 9.71 2.57 -10.33
CA TRP A 89 8.84 3.30 -11.30
C TRP A 89 8.55 4.73 -10.79
N PRO A 90 8.60 5.80 -11.61
CA PRO A 90 8.62 7.18 -11.11
C PRO A 90 7.30 7.93 -11.36
N PHE A 91 6.26 7.65 -10.58
CA PHE A 91 5.04 8.47 -10.58
C PHE A 91 4.72 9.01 -9.19
N ASP A 92 5.32 10.16 -8.89
CA ASP A 92 4.72 11.10 -7.93
C ASP A 92 3.30 11.45 -8.40
N THR A 93 2.34 11.56 -7.48
CA THR A 93 1.01 12.11 -7.81
C THR A 93 1.15 13.59 -8.18
N VAL A 94 1.17 13.89 -9.48
CA VAL A 94 1.23 15.27 -9.98
C VAL A 94 -0.12 15.95 -9.74
N LEU A 95 -0.19 16.78 -8.70
CA LEU A 95 -1.30 17.71 -8.50
C LEU A 95 -1.04 18.97 -9.36
N PRO A 96 -1.90 19.30 -10.36
CA PRO A 96 -1.62 20.40 -11.30
C PRO A 96 -1.52 21.79 -10.66
N GLU A 97 -2.12 21.98 -9.48
CA GLU A 97 -2.10 23.23 -8.70
C GLU A 97 -1.00 23.25 -7.62
N ALA A 98 -0.25 22.16 -7.44
CA ALA A 98 0.81 22.13 -6.45
C ALA A 98 1.99 23.03 -6.88
N GLY A 99 2.66 23.60 -5.89
CA GLY A 99 3.76 24.56 -6.11
C GLY A 99 4.98 23.97 -6.87
N PRO A 100 6.08 24.72 -6.98
CA PRO A 100 7.25 24.38 -7.80
C PRO A 100 8.12 23.21 -7.24
N GLY A 101 7.53 22.28 -6.50
CA GLY A 101 8.21 21.21 -5.80
C GLY A 101 9.02 21.67 -4.60
N THR A 102 9.81 20.73 -4.08
CA THR A 102 10.88 20.97 -3.10
C THR A 102 12.16 20.31 -3.60
N LEU A 103 13.31 20.82 -3.16
CA LEU A 103 14.61 20.22 -3.44
C LEU A 103 15.13 19.57 -2.16
N GLU A 104 15.37 18.26 -2.22
CA GLU A 104 15.93 17.46 -1.13
C GLU A 104 17.28 16.91 -1.57
N ASP A 105 18.29 16.96 -0.71
CA ASP A 105 19.65 16.53 -1.05
C ASP A 105 19.87 15.09 -0.57
N GLU A 106 20.10 14.17 -1.52
CA GLU A 106 20.56 12.82 -1.20
C GLU A 106 22.08 12.83 -0.97
N VAL A 107 22.46 13.10 0.28
CA VAL A 107 23.86 13.11 0.73
C VAL A 107 24.51 11.75 0.52
N ARG A 108 25.67 11.76 -0.15
CA ARG A 108 26.60 10.63 -0.30
C ARG A 108 27.83 10.80 0.57
N PHE A 109 28.26 12.02 0.79
CA PHE A 109 29.31 12.35 1.75
C PHE A 109 29.01 13.69 2.39
N GLY A 110 29.00 13.76 3.72
CA GLY A 110 28.80 15.00 4.45
C GLY A 110 29.51 14.99 5.79
N CYS A 111 30.33 16.01 6.08
CA CYS A 111 30.87 16.24 7.42
C CYS A 111 30.08 17.32 8.16
N TRP A 112 29.50 16.95 9.30
CA TRP A 112 28.65 17.81 10.11
C TRP A 112 29.33 18.16 11.43
N LYS A 113 29.42 19.45 11.77
CA LYS A 113 29.64 19.87 13.15
C LYS A 113 28.33 19.66 13.91
N TYR A 114 28.38 18.80 14.92
CA TYR A 114 27.23 18.33 15.68
C TYR A 114 27.41 18.71 17.15
N SER A 115 26.40 19.29 17.79
CA SER A 115 26.45 19.62 19.22
C SER A 115 25.22 19.10 19.95
N TRP A 116 25.44 18.40 21.05
CA TRP A 116 24.42 17.75 21.87
C TRP A 116 24.90 17.65 23.32
N ASP A 117 23.99 17.91 24.28
CA ASP A 117 24.24 17.91 25.74
C ASP A 117 25.52 18.66 26.19
N GLY A 118 25.84 19.77 25.53
CA GLY A 118 27.05 20.58 25.80
C GLY A 118 28.35 20.05 25.20
N HIS A 119 28.33 18.90 24.53
CA HIS A 119 29.47 18.30 23.84
C HIS A 119 29.45 18.60 22.34
N GLU A 120 30.62 18.72 21.72
CA GLU A 120 30.78 18.88 20.27
C GLU A 120 31.42 17.64 19.64
N PHE A 121 30.89 17.23 18.49
CA PHE A 121 31.29 16.07 17.71
C PHE A 121 31.44 16.47 16.22
N LEU A 122 32.19 15.67 15.47
CA LEU A 122 32.10 15.66 14.00
C LEU A 122 31.36 14.40 13.57
N VAL A 123 30.23 14.54 12.88
CA VAL A 123 29.45 13.42 12.36
C VAL A 123 29.63 13.35 10.85
N TYR A 124 30.21 12.26 10.37
CA TYR A 124 30.34 11.97 8.95
C TYR A 124 29.19 11.07 8.49
N GLU A 125 28.42 11.54 7.51
CA GLU A 125 27.46 10.74 6.76
C GLU A 125 28.15 10.23 5.49
N VAL A 126 28.28 8.91 5.35
CA VAL A 126 28.99 8.28 4.22
C VAL A 126 28.09 7.23 3.57
N GLY A 127 27.80 7.44 2.30
CA GLY A 127 26.98 6.57 1.45
C GLY A 127 27.80 5.93 0.33
N TYR A 128 27.64 4.63 0.14
CA TYR A 128 28.26 3.85 -0.94
C TYR A 128 27.26 2.86 -1.54
N LEU A 129 27.52 2.44 -2.78
CA LEU A 129 26.65 1.48 -3.46
C LEU A 129 26.93 0.06 -2.96
N GLY A 130 25.90 -0.60 -2.43
CA GLY A 130 25.90 -2.02 -2.09
C GLY A 130 25.88 -2.92 -3.33
N GLN A 131 25.98 -4.23 -3.09
CA GLN A 131 26.04 -5.25 -4.17
C GLN A 131 24.81 -5.24 -5.09
N HIS A 132 23.66 -4.75 -4.60
CA HIS A 132 22.40 -4.65 -5.33
C HIS A 132 22.11 -3.24 -5.87
N ASN A 133 23.15 -2.39 -5.99
CA ASN A 133 23.05 -0.98 -6.42
C ASN A 133 22.12 -0.10 -5.54
N ASN A 134 21.91 -0.53 -4.29
CA ASN A 134 21.27 0.25 -3.24
C ASN A 134 22.30 1.18 -2.57
N LEU A 135 21.92 2.41 -2.23
CA LEU A 135 22.76 3.32 -1.45
C LEU A 135 22.72 2.89 0.02
N ILE A 136 23.80 2.29 0.52
CA ILE A 136 23.97 1.98 1.93
C ILE A 136 24.62 3.20 2.60
N LYS A 137 24.02 3.69 3.68
CA LYS A 137 24.55 4.82 4.47
C LYS A 137 25.08 4.33 5.82
N ASN A 138 26.18 4.92 6.27
CA ASN A 138 26.73 4.76 7.61
C ASN A 138 27.01 6.14 8.22
N LEU A 139 26.87 6.24 9.54
CA LEU A 139 27.23 7.43 10.30
C LEU A 139 28.50 7.14 11.12
N TYR A 140 29.47 8.05 11.08
CA TYR A 140 30.69 7.98 11.89
C TYR A 140 30.77 9.20 12.79
N ILE A 141 30.75 8.97 14.10
CA ILE A 141 30.84 10.01 15.13
C ILE A 141 32.29 10.09 15.60
N LEU A 142 32.86 11.28 15.48
CA LEU A 142 34.20 11.62 15.95
C LEU A 142 34.07 12.48 17.21
N ALA A 143 34.62 12.00 18.32
CA ALA A 143 34.72 12.73 19.58
C ALA A 143 36.20 12.83 20.02
N PRO A 144 36.64 13.90 20.70
CA PRO A 144 38.03 14.01 21.17
C PRO A 144 38.45 12.84 22.05
N ALA A 145 39.57 12.18 21.72
CA ALA A 145 39.98 10.88 22.28
C ALA A 145 40.57 10.91 23.71
N GLY A 146 40.12 11.85 24.55
CA GLY A 146 40.62 12.04 25.92
C GLY A 146 40.17 10.95 26.91
N ASP A 147 40.19 11.28 28.20
CA ASP A 147 39.93 10.36 29.32
C ASP A 147 38.54 9.66 29.28
N TYR A 148 37.64 10.13 28.41
CA TYR A 148 36.33 9.55 28.12
C TYR A 148 36.37 8.25 27.29
N VAL A 149 37.53 7.87 26.73
CA VAL A 149 37.70 6.62 25.98
C VAL A 149 38.05 5.46 26.92
N GLN A 150 37.14 4.51 27.09
CA GLN A 150 37.35 3.33 27.93
C GLN A 150 36.94 2.06 27.19
N ASN A 151 37.82 1.04 27.20
CA ASN A 151 37.63 -0.25 26.51
C ASN A 151 37.29 -0.16 25.00
N GLY A 152 37.62 0.96 24.34
CA GLY A 152 37.31 1.20 22.94
C GLY A 152 35.95 1.88 22.69
N CYS A 153 35.18 2.18 23.74
CA CYS A 153 33.98 3.01 23.70
C CYS A 153 34.27 4.46 24.14
N HIS A 154 33.41 5.42 23.80
CA HIS A 154 33.54 6.82 24.22
C HIS A 154 32.24 7.30 24.89
N GLU A 155 32.32 7.66 26.17
CA GLU A 155 31.16 7.87 27.06
C GLU A 155 30.06 8.77 26.46
N HIS A 156 30.43 9.98 26.02
CA HIS A 156 29.45 10.93 25.46
C HIS A 156 28.92 10.51 24.09
N THR A 157 29.65 9.66 23.37
CA THR A 157 29.22 9.16 22.04
C THR A 157 28.19 8.05 22.22
N ASP A 158 28.41 7.15 23.17
CA ASP A 158 27.46 6.11 23.53
C ASP A 158 26.16 6.72 24.09
N ALA A 159 26.26 7.77 24.92
CA ALA A 159 25.11 8.52 25.41
C ALA A 159 24.28 9.15 24.27
N LEU A 160 24.94 9.77 23.28
CA LEU A 160 24.29 10.33 22.10
C LEU A 160 23.60 9.24 21.25
N ILE A 161 24.27 8.11 21.01
CA ILE A 161 23.70 6.97 20.25
C ILE A 161 22.48 6.39 20.98
N LEU A 162 22.53 6.28 22.32
CA LEU A 162 21.39 5.80 23.11
C LEU A 162 20.20 6.78 23.06
N ALA A 163 20.45 8.09 23.16
CA ALA A 163 19.41 9.11 23.08
C ALA A 163 18.77 9.19 21.68
N ALA A 164 19.60 9.25 20.64
CA ALA A 164 19.14 9.26 19.25
C ALA A 164 18.48 7.93 18.86
N GLY A 165 18.98 6.78 19.32
CA GLY A 165 18.37 5.47 19.08
C GLY A 165 17.02 5.29 19.79
N ALA A 166 16.87 5.81 21.02
CA ALA A 166 15.58 5.84 21.70
C ALA A 166 14.55 6.69 20.94
N TRP A 167 14.98 7.86 20.42
CA TRP A 167 14.14 8.69 19.54
C TRP A 167 13.85 7.99 18.20
N THR A 168 14.83 7.33 17.58
CA THR A 168 14.68 6.59 16.31
C THR A 168 13.71 5.41 16.46
N LYS A 169 13.62 4.80 17.65
CA LYS A 169 12.62 3.76 17.95
C LYS A 169 11.20 4.32 18.16
N ALA A 170 11.05 5.52 18.71
CA ALA A 170 9.75 6.13 18.93
C ALA A 170 9.02 6.45 17.60
N LEU A 171 7.68 6.44 17.60
CA LEU A 171 6.86 6.81 16.44
C LEU A 171 6.55 8.30 16.48
N HIS A 172 6.85 9.03 15.40
CA HIS A 172 6.66 10.49 15.31
C HIS A 172 5.58 10.84 14.30
N GLU A 173 4.31 10.67 14.69
CA GLU A 173 3.16 10.78 13.76
C GLU A 173 3.23 9.76 12.60
N GLU A 174 3.53 8.52 12.96
CA GLU A 174 3.84 7.42 12.03
C GLU A 174 3.13 6.12 12.41
N ILE A 175 2.86 5.28 11.41
CA ILE A 175 2.41 3.90 11.58
C ILE A 175 3.45 2.99 10.94
N TYR A 176 3.78 1.86 11.56
CA TYR A 176 4.62 0.84 10.95
C TYR A 176 3.84 0.10 9.86
N VAL A 177 4.41 0.03 8.66
CA VAL A 177 3.88 -0.72 7.52
C VAL A 177 4.90 -1.80 7.14
N PHE A 178 4.45 -3.04 7.02
CA PHE A 178 5.24 -4.16 6.50
C PHE A 178 4.97 -4.35 5.02
N ASP A 179 6.00 -4.15 4.21
CA ASP A 179 5.96 -4.22 2.74
C ASP A 179 7.36 -4.57 2.20
N ASP A 180 7.43 -5.27 1.06
CA ASP A 180 8.67 -5.83 0.49
C ASP A 180 9.52 -6.57 1.55
N SER A 181 8.87 -7.41 2.38
CA SER A 181 9.48 -8.09 3.54
C SER A 181 10.21 -7.19 4.56
N SER A 182 9.88 -5.89 4.63
CA SER A 182 10.55 -4.90 5.48
C SER A 182 9.54 -4.06 6.29
N TRP A 183 9.87 -3.74 7.54
CA TRP A 183 9.12 -2.74 8.31
C TRP A 183 9.60 -1.34 7.99
N ARG A 184 8.66 -0.44 7.68
CA ARG A 184 8.94 0.99 7.45
C ARG A 184 7.95 1.84 8.21
N LYS A 185 8.40 2.98 8.72
CA LYS A 185 7.50 3.97 9.29
C LYS A 185 6.84 4.77 8.17
N SER A 186 5.54 5.02 8.29
CA SER A 186 4.75 5.70 7.27
C SER A 186 3.90 6.82 7.87
N SER A 187 4.37 8.06 7.68
CA SER A 187 3.58 9.26 8.00
C SER A 187 2.40 9.46 7.04
N SER A 188 2.46 8.94 5.80
CA SER A 188 1.33 8.94 4.89
C SER A 188 0.22 7.99 5.35
N MET A 189 0.56 6.81 5.85
CA MET A 189 -0.42 5.90 6.45
C MET A 189 -1.05 6.52 7.70
N TYR A 190 -0.25 7.12 8.60
CA TYR A 190 -0.74 7.83 9.78
C TYR A 190 -1.73 8.94 9.42
N ARG A 191 -1.37 9.85 8.50
CA ARG A 191 -2.30 10.90 8.02
C ARG A 191 -3.57 10.35 7.38
N SER A 192 -3.53 9.15 6.79
CA SER A 192 -4.71 8.50 6.21
C SER A 192 -5.64 7.85 7.23
N VAL A 193 -5.20 7.76 8.49
CA VAL A 193 -5.96 7.28 9.66
C VAL A 193 -6.46 8.46 10.50
N GLN A 194 -5.67 9.54 10.58
CA GLN A 194 -6.06 10.78 11.24
C GLN A 194 -7.37 11.35 10.69
N GLY A 195 -8.23 11.81 11.60
CA GLY A 195 -9.56 12.31 11.28
C GLY A 195 -10.63 11.26 10.95
N VAL A 196 -10.31 9.95 10.95
CA VAL A 196 -11.33 8.90 10.83
C VAL A 196 -11.91 8.56 12.20
N SER A 197 -13.20 8.75 12.39
CA SER A 197 -13.93 8.43 13.63
C SER A 197 -14.96 7.30 13.43
N TRP A 198 -15.48 6.78 14.53
CA TRP A 198 -16.62 5.84 14.50
C TRP A 198 -17.95 6.53 14.14
N ASP A 199 -18.03 7.87 14.27
CA ASP A 199 -19.21 8.67 13.95
C ASP A 199 -19.37 8.87 12.43
N ASP A 200 -18.25 8.88 11.69
CA ASP A 200 -18.25 8.93 10.21
C ASP A 200 -18.84 7.67 9.57
N MET A 201 -18.87 6.57 10.31
CA MET A 201 -19.32 5.27 9.82
C MET A 201 -20.85 5.12 9.95
N ILE A 202 -21.49 4.55 8.93
CA ILE A 202 -22.88 4.08 9.05
C ILE A 202 -22.83 2.55 9.11
N GLN A 203 -23.13 2.02 10.28
CA GLN A 203 -23.17 0.61 10.63
C GLN A 203 -24.05 0.46 11.88
N GLU A 204 -24.61 -0.72 12.11
CA GLU A 204 -25.33 -1.07 13.34
C GLU A 204 -24.55 -0.63 14.60
N PRO A 205 -25.14 0.18 15.50
CA PRO A 205 -24.45 0.66 16.70
C PRO A 205 -23.89 -0.46 17.58
N SER A 206 -24.62 -1.58 17.70
CA SER A 206 -24.19 -2.73 18.51
C SER A 206 -22.89 -3.36 17.99
N MET A 207 -22.68 -3.34 16.67
CA MET A 207 -21.49 -3.88 16.03
C MET A 207 -20.28 -2.98 16.26
N LYS A 208 -20.43 -1.66 16.12
CA LYS A 208 -19.38 -0.67 16.44
C LYS A 208 -18.98 -0.76 17.91
N ASP A 209 -19.95 -0.66 18.81
CA ASP A 209 -19.75 -0.68 20.26
C ASP A 209 -19.13 -2.00 20.70
N GLY A 210 -19.58 -3.12 20.13
CA GLY A 210 -19.04 -4.46 20.41
C GLY A 210 -17.57 -4.60 19.99
N LEU A 211 -17.21 -4.13 18.79
CA LEU A 211 -15.83 -4.17 18.28
C LEU A 211 -14.90 -3.27 19.10
N LEU A 212 -15.27 -2.01 19.29
CA LEU A 212 -14.47 -1.05 20.05
C LEU A 212 -14.29 -1.50 21.49
N LYS A 213 -15.36 -2.00 22.13
CA LYS A 213 -15.31 -2.50 23.52
C LYS A 213 -14.47 -3.76 23.66
N ASP A 214 -14.53 -4.74 22.76
CA ASP A 214 -13.69 -5.95 22.87
C ASP A 214 -12.20 -5.58 22.77
N VAL A 215 -11.83 -4.72 21.82
CA VAL A 215 -10.44 -4.28 21.63
C VAL A 215 -9.93 -3.43 22.80
N LEU A 216 -10.68 -2.42 23.24
CA LEU A 216 -10.26 -1.59 24.39
C LEU A 216 -10.21 -2.42 25.68
N SER A 217 -11.19 -3.30 25.91
CA SER A 217 -11.17 -4.17 27.09
C SER A 217 -10.02 -5.17 27.08
N PHE A 218 -9.59 -5.66 25.92
CA PHE A 218 -8.42 -6.54 25.80
C PHE A 218 -7.15 -5.85 26.33
N PHE A 219 -6.86 -4.63 25.88
CA PHE A 219 -5.68 -3.90 26.32
C PHE A 219 -5.77 -3.48 27.80
N ALA A 220 -6.96 -3.11 28.27
CA ALA A 220 -7.20 -2.75 29.68
C ALA A 220 -7.22 -3.96 30.66
N SER A 221 -7.22 -5.21 30.18
CA SER A 221 -7.39 -6.41 31.03
C SER A 221 -6.10 -7.18 31.29
N ARG A 222 -4.91 -6.62 31.03
CA ARG A 222 -3.61 -7.31 31.14
C ARG A 222 -3.42 -8.09 32.45
N GLU A 223 -3.71 -7.45 33.58
CA GLU A 223 -3.56 -8.03 34.92
C GLU A 223 -4.54 -9.19 35.14
N SER A 224 -5.74 -9.11 34.56
CA SER A 224 -6.75 -10.18 34.61
C SER A 224 -6.24 -11.43 33.90
N TYR A 225 -5.71 -11.30 32.68
CA TYR A 225 -5.08 -12.41 31.94
C TYR A 225 -3.93 -13.05 32.73
N ALA A 226 -3.03 -12.23 33.26
CA ALA A 226 -1.91 -12.69 34.08
C ALA A 226 -2.37 -13.45 35.34
N SER A 227 -3.38 -12.93 36.06
CA SER A 227 -3.92 -13.57 37.27
C SER A 227 -4.58 -14.93 37.02
N MET A 228 -5.12 -15.15 35.81
CA MET A 228 -5.76 -16.41 35.41
C MET A 228 -4.79 -17.38 34.72
N GLY A 229 -3.55 -16.97 34.43
CA GLY A 229 -2.57 -17.77 33.70
C GLY A 229 -2.97 -18.03 32.24
N VAL A 230 -3.78 -17.14 31.64
CA VAL A 230 -4.27 -17.26 30.25
C VAL A 230 -3.39 -16.38 29.33
N PRO A 231 -2.97 -16.87 28.14
CA PRO A 231 -2.20 -16.05 27.20
C PRO A 231 -2.91 -14.75 26.83
N TRP A 232 -2.24 -13.62 27.05
CA TRP A 232 -2.76 -12.29 26.72
C TRP A 232 -2.63 -12.00 25.21
N LYS A 233 -3.38 -12.75 24.40
CA LYS A 233 -3.51 -12.54 22.94
C LYS A 233 -4.98 -12.54 22.54
N ARG A 234 -5.29 -11.90 21.41
CA ARG A 234 -6.64 -11.86 20.81
C ARG A 234 -6.51 -11.78 19.29
N GLY A 235 -7.39 -12.47 18.55
CA GLY A 235 -7.61 -12.20 17.14
C GLY A 235 -9.06 -11.80 16.87
N VAL A 236 -9.21 -10.79 16.02
CA VAL A 236 -10.47 -10.24 15.53
C VAL A 236 -10.47 -10.33 14.01
N ILE A 237 -11.55 -10.82 13.41
CA ILE A 237 -11.72 -10.84 11.95
C ILE A 237 -12.97 -10.09 11.53
N LEU A 238 -12.78 -9.13 10.62
CA LEU A 238 -13.81 -8.34 9.98
C LEU A 238 -14.09 -8.98 8.62
N HIS A 239 -15.26 -9.57 8.43
CA HIS A 239 -15.58 -10.32 7.22
C HIS A 239 -16.90 -9.88 6.60
N GLY A 240 -17.12 -10.23 5.34
CA GLY A 240 -18.37 -9.97 4.62
C GLY A 240 -18.13 -9.21 3.32
N VAL A 241 -19.21 -8.74 2.70
CA VAL A 241 -19.22 -8.14 1.36
C VAL A 241 -18.24 -6.95 1.20
N PRO A 242 -17.58 -6.81 0.03
CA PRO A 242 -16.68 -5.70 -0.25
C PRO A 242 -17.41 -4.35 -0.25
N GLY A 243 -16.68 -3.27 0.04
CA GLY A 243 -17.22 -1.90 -0.01
C GLY A 243 -18.01 -1.43 1.22
N ASN A 244 -18.20 -2.26 2.26
CA ASN A 244 -19.02 -1.92 3.43
C ASN A 244 -18.24 -1.44 4.67
N GLY A 245 -17.04 -0.89 4.48
CA GLY A 245 -16.33 -0.17 5.56
C GLY A 245 -15.42 -1.01 6.47
N LYS A 246 -15.04 -2.24 6.11
CA LYS A 246 -14.05 -3.04 6.88
C LYS A 246 -12.74 -2.28 7.12
N THR A 247 -12.08 -1.81 6.06
CA THR A 247 -10.85 -0.97 6.15
C THR A 247 -11.09 0.34 6.89
N LEU A 248 -12.28 0.96 6.75
CA LEU A 248 -12.60 2.19 7.48
C LEU A 248 -12.71 1.94 9.00
N SER A 249 -13.25 0.78 9.41
CA SER A 249 -13.30 0.34 10.80
C SER A 249 -11.92 0.11 11.38
N ILE A 250 -11.01 -0.49 10.61
CA ILE A 250 -9.60 -0.66 10.98
C ILE A 250 -8.94 0.70 11.22
N LYS A 251 -9.17 1.69 10.34
CA LYS A 251 -8.65 3.05 10.53
C LYS A 251 -9.23 3.72 11.77
N ALA A 252 -10.56 3.69 11.96
CA ALA A 252 -11.21 4.23 13.17
C ALA A 252 -10.66 3.58 14.45
N LEU A 253 -10.40 2.27 14.42
CA LEU A 253 -9.81 1.52 15.54
C LEU A 253 -8.36 1.96 15.83
N ILE A 254 -7.51 2.07 14.81
CA ILE A 254 -6.13 2.57 14.99
C ILE A 254 -6.14 3.99 15.55
N ASN A 255 -7.00 4.87 15.03
CA ASN A 255 -7.13 6.24 15.54
C ASN A 255 -7.55 6.25 17.03
N SER A 256 -8.53 5.41 17.39
CA SER A 256 -8.99 5.25 18.78
C SER A 256 -7.88 4.74 19.72
N LEU A 257 -7.04 3.82 19.24
CA LEU A 257 -5.92 3.25 19.99
C LEU A 257 -4.72 4.22 20.13
N SER A 258 -4.52 5.10 19.14
CA SER A 258 -3.50 6.15 19.19
C SER A 258 -3.85 7.32 20.11
N ALA A 259 -5.12 7.45 20.50
CA ALA A 259 -5.63 8.46 21.44
C ALA A 259 -5.58 8.00 22.92
N LEU A 260 -5.10 6.79 23.20
CA LEU A 260 -4.92 6.28 24.57
C LEU A 260 -3.63 6.85 25.21
N ASP A 261 -3.56 6.78 26.54
CA ASP A 261 -2.36 7.11 27.33
C ASP A 261 -1.95 5.92 28.21
N PRO A 262 -0.83 5.22 27.91
CA PRO A 262 0.02 5.39 26.72
C PRO A 262 -0.68 4.89 25.43
N PRO A 263 -0.32 5.42 24.25
CA PRO A 263 -0.91 5.02 22.98
C PRO A 263 -0.49 3.60 22.59
N ILE A 264 -1.40 2.83 21.98
CA ILE A 264 -1.11 1.49 21.49
C ILE A 264 -0.66 1.57 20.02
N PRO A 265 0.59 1.16 19.68
CA PRO A 265 1.10 1.21 18.32
C PRO A 265 0.36 0.24 17.39
N ALA A 266 0.10 0.71 16.17
CA ALA A 266 -0.42 -0.10 15.08
C ALA A 266 0.69 -0.52 14.10
N LEU A 267 0.62 -1.78 13.69
CA LEU A 267 1.51 -2.43 12.75
C LEU A 267 0.65 -2.96 11.60
N VAL A 268 0.80 -2.45 10.38
CA VAL A 268 -0.06 -2.79 9.23
C VAL A 268 0.72 -3.63 8.23
N VAL A 269 0.22 -4.81 7.88
CA VAL A 269 0.82 -5.72 6.90
C VAL A 269 0.13 -5.55 5.54
N LYS A 270 0.92 -5.26 4.50
CA LYS A 270 0.43 -5.12 3.11
C LYS A 270 0.81 -6.27 2.18
N SER A 271 1.96 -6.89 2.40
CA SER A 271 2.46 -7.99 1.56
C SER A 271 3.49 -8.82 2.34
N PHE A 272 3.59 -10.10 1.99
CA PHE A 272 4.70 -10.98 2.40
C PHE A 272 5.71 -11.23 1.27
N ASP A 273 5.48 -10.65 0.09
CA ASP A 273 6.35 -10.82 -1.07
C ASP A 273 7.65 -10.01 -0.91
N ASN A 274 8.73 -10.57 -1.46
CA ASN A 274 9.96 -9.88 -1.79
C ASN A 274 10.68 -10.72 -2.86
N ARG A 275 11.41 -10.07 -3.79
CA ARG A 275 12.16 -10.77 -4.86
C ARG A 275 13.38 -11.54 -4.35
N CYS A 276 13.86 -11.23 -3.15
CA CYS A 276 15.12 -11.69 -2.57
C CYS A 276 14.93 -12.66 -1.40
N ASN A 277 13.80 -12.59 -0.68
CA ASN A 277 13.50 -13.42 0.49
C ASN A 277 12.14 -14.09 0.32
N GLY A 278 12.03 -15.38 0.67
CA GLY A 278 10.75 -16.10 0.61
C GLY A 278 9.77 -15.68 1.72
N PRO A 279 8.45 -15.80 1.50
CA PRO A 279 7.40 -15.29 2.42
C PRO A 279 7.48 -15.87 3.85
N LYS A 280 8.06 -17.06 4.01
CA LYS A 280 8.34 -17.69 5.31
C LYS A 280 9.24 -16.83 6.20
N TRP A 281 10.25 -16.19 5.62
CA TRP A 281 11.16 -15.28 6.33
C TRP A 281 10.44 -13.97 6.64
N ALA A 282 9.66 -13.46 5.69
CA ALA A 282 8.86 -12.26 5.84
C ALA A 282 7.91 -12.37 7.05
N MET A 283 7.11 -13.44 7.12
CA MET A 283 6.19 -13.72 8.24
C MET A 283 6.93 -13.78 9.60
N LYS A 284 8.10 -14.42 9.65
CA LYS A 284 8.89 -14.54 10.88
C LYS A 284 9.43 -13.18 11.37
N ILE A 285 9.97 -12.35 10.47
CA ILE A 285 10.46 -11.00 10.81
C ILE A 285 9.29 -10.08 11.19
N MET A 286 8.16 -10.22 10.50
CA MET A 286 6.92 -9.50 10.78
C MET A 286 6.45 -9.77 12.22
N PHE A 287 6.26 -11.04 12.60
CA PHE A 287 5.86 -11.40 13.97
C PHE A 287 6.93 -11.09 15.02
N SER A 288 8.22 -11.26 14.72
CA SER A 288 9.31 -10.93 15.66
C SER A 288 9.30 -9.44 16.05
N HIS A 289 9.08 -8.54 15.08
CA HIS A 289 8.92 -7.11 15.35
C HIS A 289 7.63 -6.82 16.13
N ALA A 290 6.52 -7.52 15.83
CA ALA A 290 5.28 -7.38 16.58
C ALA A 290 5.44 -7.75 18.06
N ARG A 291 6.14 -8.85 18.36
CA ARG A 291 6.53 -9.26 19.73
C ARG A 291 7.41 -8.20 20.41
N ALA A 292 8.35 -7.58 19.69
CA ALA A 292 9.23 -6.52 20.21
C ALA A 292 8.52 -5.16 20.43
N MET A 293 7.33 -4.98 19.85
CA MET A 293 6.49 -3.77 19.94
C MET A 293 5.26 -3.97 20.85
N ALA A 294 5.08 -5.14 21.47
CA ALA A 294 3.94 -5.42 22.32
C ALA A 294 3.92 -4.53 23.58
N PRO A 295 2.74 -4.03 24.03
CA PRO A 295 1.41 -4.28 23.46
C PRO A 295 1.14 -3.51 22.17
N CYS A 296 0.58 -4.18 21.16
CA CYS A 296 0.35 -3.61 19.84
C CYS A 296 -0.89 -4.18 19.15
N VAL A 297 -1.41 -3.47 18.16
CA VAL A 297 -2.38 -4.01 17.20
C VAL A 297 -1.67 -4.37 15.89
N LEU A 298 -1.83 -5.63 15.46
CA LEU A 298 -1.25 -6.17 14.23
C LEU A 298 -2.36 -6.38 13.20
N VAL A 299 -2.33 -5.60 12.13
CA VAL A 299 -3.40 -5.48 11.14
C VAL A 299 -3.00 -6.20 9.85
N PHE A 300 -3.90 -7.05 9.35
CA PHE A 300 -3.81 -7.72 8.07
C PHE A 300 -5.01 -7.29 7.22
N GLU A 301 -4.78 -6.54 6.14
CA GLU A 301 -5.86 -6.22 5.19
C GLU A 301 -5.94 -7.30 4.10
N ASP A 302 -7.15 -7.72 3.75
CA ASP A 302 -7.46 -8.76 2.76
C ASP A 302 -6.64 -10.06 2.99
N LEU A 303 -6.85 -10.65 4.18
CA LEU A 303 -6.14 -11.85 4.66
C LEU A 303 -6.26 -13.05 3.71
N ASP A 304 -7.35 -13.14 2.94
CA ASP A 304 -7.58 -14.16 1.91
C ASP A 304 -6.73 -13.95 0.63
N SER A 305 -6.12 -12.79 0.45
CA SER A 305 -5.07 -12.54 -0.55
C SER A 305 -3.66 -12.56 0.06
N LEU A 306 -3.51 -12.28 1.36
CA LEU A 306 -2.21 -12.34 2.04
C LEU A 306 -1.74 -13.77 2.36
N VAL A 307 -2.64 -14.74 2.61
CA VAL A 307 -2.29 -16.07 3.13
C VAL A 307 -2.69 -17.19 2.16
N GLU A 308 -1.83 -17.40 1.16
CA GLU A 308 -1.90 -18.48 0.17
C GLU A 308 -1.71 -19.88 0.77
N ASP A 309 -2.09 -20.92 0.03
CA ASP A 309 -2.02 -22.34 0.44
C ASP A 309 -0.60 -22.75 0.91
N GLU A 310 0.43 -22.34 0.18
CA GLU A 310 1.83 -22.67 0.40
C GLU A 310 2.42 -22.00 1.65
N THR A 311 1.90 -20.82 2.00
CA THR A 311 2.44 -19.96 3.08
C THR A 311 1.66 -20.09 4.38
N ARG A 312 0.39 -20.52 4.31
CA ARG A 312 -0.54 -20.75 5.42
C ARG A 312 0.06 -21.48 6.61
N SER A 313 0.76 -22.60 6.38
CA SER A 313 1.33 -23.39 7.49
C SER A 313 2.34 -22.59 8.32
N TYR A 314 3.11 -21.70 7.68
CA TYR A 314 4.07 -20.82 8.35
C TYR A 314 3.36 -19.68 9.09
N PHE A 315 2.33 -19.07 8.47
CA PHE A 315 1.49 -18.07 9.13
C PHE A 315 0.83 -18.64 10.40
N LEU A 316 0.24 -19.83 10.31
CA LEU A 316 -0.41 -20.49 11.44
C LEU A 316 0.55 -20.87 12.56
N ASN A 317 1.78 -21.28 12.25
CA ASN A 317 2.81 -21.56 13.25
C ASN A 317 3.19 -20.30 14.05
N GLU A 318 3.27 -19.14 13.40
CA GLU A 318 3.55 -17.87 14.08
C GLU A 318 2.35 -17.33 14.88
N VAL A 319 1.10 -17.55 14.40
CA VAL A 319 -0.16 -17.18 15.09
C VAL A 319 -0.42 -18.03 16.35
N ASP A 320 -0.22 -19.35 16.24
CA ASP A 320 -0.32 -20.26 17.39
C ASP A 320 0.81 -19.98 18.39
N GLY A 321 2.04 -19.83 17.88
CA GLY A 321 3.22 -19.42 18.62
C GLY A 321 3.85 -20.55 19.45
N ILE A 322 5.08 -20.94 19.11
CA ILE A 322 6.02 -21.50 20.10
C ILE A 322 6.62 -20.36 20.94
N GLU A 323 6.86 -19.21 20.30
CA GLU A 323 7.22 -17.95 20.95
C GLU A 323 5.94 -17.23 21.46
N SER A 324 6.03 -16.54 22.60
CA SER A 324 4.86 -15.88 23.20
C SER A 324 4.42 -14.67 22.38
N ASN A 325 3.15 -14.67 21.97
CA ASN A 325 2.47 -13.54 21.31
C ASN A 325 1.72 -12.65 22.33
N GLU A 326 2.22 -12.55 23.57
CA GLU A 326 1.64 -11.71 24.62
C GLU A 326 1.56 -10.22 24.24
N GLY A 327 0.44 -9.58 24.55
CA GLY A 327 0.17 -8.18 24.24
C GLY A 327 -0.21 -7.90 22.78
N ILE A 328 -0.24 -8.91 21.91
CA ILE A 328 -0.59 -8.74 20.50
C ILE A 328 -2.09 -8.97 20.30
N LEU A 329 -2.78 -7.96 19.76
CA LEU A 329 -4.12 -8.10 19.20
C LEU A 329 -4.03 -8.11 17.67
N MET A 330 -4.44 -9.20 17.03
CA MET A 330 -4.49 -9.32 15.58
C MET A 330 -5.85 -8.86 15.04
N VAL A 331 -5.87 -8.05 13.99
CA VAL A 331 -7.08 -7.68 13.24
C VAL A 331 -6.91 -8.07 11.79
N GLY A 332 -7.71 -9.02 11.30
CA GLY A 332 -7.78 -9.36 9.87
C GLY A 332 -9.03 -8.74 9.23
N SER A 333 -8.93 -8.23 8.00
CA SER A 333 -10.09 -8.09 7.11
C SER A 333 -10.11 -9.22 6.07
N THR A 334 -11.30 -9.59 5.61
CA THR A 334 -11.47 -10.51 4.47
C THR A 334 -12.78 -10.22 3.73
N ASN A 335 -12.81 -10.44 2.42
CA ASN A 335 -14.05 -10.42 1.65
C ASN A 335 -14.72 -11.80 1.61
N HIS A 336 -13.93 -12.88 1.75
CA HIS A 336 -14.37 -14.25 1.56
C HIS A 336 -13.97 -15.14 2.75
N LEU A 337 -14.74 -15.09 3.85
CA LEU A 337 -14.48 -15.93 5.04
C LEU A 337 -14.42 -17.44 4.72
N GLY A 338 -15.14 -17.90 3.68
CA GLY A 338 -15.11 -19.29 3.21
C GLY A 338 -13.89 -19.68 2.37
N ARG A 339 -13.11 -18.71 1.86
CA ARG A 339 -11.79 -18.96 1.23
C ARG A 339 -10.67 -19.04 2.26
N LEU A 340 -10.87 -18.49 3.45
CA LEU A 340 -9.94 -18.68 4.55
C LEU A 340 -10.04 -20.11 5.07
N ASP A 341 -8.88 -20.72 5.24
CA ASP A 341 -8.73 -22.06 5.79
C ASP A 341 -9.46 -22.23 7.13
N ASP A 342 -10.06 -23.40 7.32
CA ASP A 342 -10.85 -23.75 8.51
C ASP A 342 -10.06 -23.58 9.81
N ALA A 343 -8.75 -23.74 9.79
CA ALA A 343 -7.94 -23.53 10.96
C ALA A 343 -7.71 -22.02 11.23
N ILE A 344 -7.73 -21.12 10.24
CA ILE A 344 -7.79 -19.66 10.45
C ILE A 344 -9.19 -19.25 10.90
N ALA A 345 -10.23 -19.71 10.18
CA ALA A 345 -11.59 -19.21 10.31
C ALA A 345 -12.39 -19.86 11.44
N LYS A 346 -12.21 -21.14 11.77
CA LYS A 346 -13.06 -21.89 12.71
C LYS A 346 -12.36 -22.28 14.02
N ARG A 347 -11.02 -22.30 14.07
CA ARG A 347 -10.27 -22.78 15.27
C ARG A 347 -10.15 -21.69 16.36
N PRO A 348 -10.54 -21.97 17.61
CA PRO A 348 -10.32 -21.06 18.74
C PRO A 348 -8.84 -20.83 19.07
N SER A 349 -8.54 -19.76 19.83
CA SER A 349 -7.22 -19.20 20.15
C SER A 349 -6.52 -18.49 18.99
N ARG A 350 -7.24 -18.22 17.89
CA ARG A 350 -6.74 -17.54 16.69
C ARG A 350 -7.59 -16.30 16.42
N PHE A 351 -8.48 -16.32 15.43
CA PHE A 351 -9.44 -15.25 15.16
C PHE A 351 -10.79 -15.52 15.87
N ASP A 352 -10.77 -15.39 17.19
CA ASP A 352 -11.87 -15.76 18.09
C ASP A 352 -13.09 -14.85 18.01
N ARG A 353 -12.89 -13.59 17.58
CA ARG A 353 -13.96 -12.61 17.40
C ARG A 353 -14.22 -12.39 15.93
N LYS A 354 -15.49 -12.46 15.53
CA LYS A 354 -15.93 -12.26 14.15
C LYS A 354 -16.96 -11.15 14.10
N PHE A 355 -16.74 -10.17 13.23
CA PHE A 355 -17.67 -9.09 12.96
C PHE A 355 -18.07 -9.15 11.49
N HIS A 356 -19.37 -9.37 11.25
CA HIS A 356 -19.93 -9.54 9.92
C HIS A 356 -20.43 -8.20 9.36
N PHE A 357 -19.74 -7.67 8.37
CA PHE A 357 -20.12 -6.51 7.58
C PHE A 357 -21.06 -6.96 6.46
N LYS A 358 -22.36 -6.82 6.69
CA LYS A 358 -23.42 -7.12 5.74
C LYS A 358 -23.54 -6.00 4.68
N LEU A 359 -24.44 -6.20 3.72
CA LEU A 359 -25.00 -5.10 2.92
C LEU A 359 -25.87 -4.22 3.84
N PRO A 360 -25.91 -2.89 3.61
CA PRO A 360 -26.68 -1.98 4.46
C PRO A 360 -28.18 -2.22 4.35
N GLU A 361 -28.85 -2.31 5.50
CA GLU A 361 -30.31 -2.41 5.58
C GLU A 361 -30.98 -1.04 5.28
N GLU A 362 -32.29 -1.02 5.02
CA GLU A 362 -33.00 0.21 4.63
C GLU A 362 -32.72 1.43 5.56
N PRO A 363 -32.70 1.30 6.90
CA PRO A 363 -32.37 2.43 7.79
C PRO A 363 -30.95 2.98 7.58
N GLU A 364 -29.99 2.12 7.26
CA GLU A 364 -28.60 2.49 7.02
C GLU A 364 -28.45 3.17 5.65
N ARG A 365 -29.18 2.71 4.63
CA ARG A 365 -29.24 3.35 3.31
C ARG A 365 -29.91 4.73 3.40
N VAL A 366 -30.98 4.88 4.20
CA VAL A 366 -31.60 6.19 4.50
C VAL A 366 -30.59 7.12 5.21
N ALA A 367 -29.90 6.63 6.25
CA ALA A 367 -28.90 7.43 6.96
C ALA A 367 -27.75 7.89 6.04
N TYR A 368 -27.33 7.02 5.11
CA TYR A 368 -26.29 7.34 4.12
C TYR A 368 -26.78 8.41 3.13
N CYS A 369 -28.03 8.29 2.68
CA CYS A 369 -28.66 9.30 1.83
C CYS A 369 -28.74 10.67 2.54
N ARG A 370 -29.09 10.70 3.84
CA ARG A 370 -29.09 11.93 4.66
C ARG A 370 -27.71 12.57 4.85
N GLN A 371 -26.63 11.78 4.92
CA GLN A 371 -25.27 12.35 4.90
C GLN A 371 -24.99 13.12 3.59
N TRP A 372 -25.49 12.63 2.45
CA TRP A 372 -25.38 13.34 1.17
C TRP A 372 -26.27 14.59 1.11
N VAL A 373 -27.48 14.57 1.67
CA VAL A 373 -28.31 15.78 1.85
C VAL A 373 -27.53 16.85 2.62
N ASN A 374 -26.99 16.51 3.80
CA ASN A 374 -26.23 17.45 4.63
C ASN A 374 -24.98 18.00 3.92
N LYS A 375 -24.28 17.16 3.14
CA LYS A 375 -23.11 17.55 2.34
C LYS A 375 -23.47 18.48 1.15
N LEU A 376 -24.71 18.45 0.70
CA LEU A 376 -25.23 19.24 -0.42
C LEU A 376 -26.11 20.43 0.02
N ALA A 377 -26.49 20.53 1.29
CA ALA A 377 -27.40 21.54 1.83
C ALA A 377 -26.99 23.00 1.55
N ASN A 378 -25.69 23.26 1.35
CA ASN A 378 -25.16 24.58 0.99
C ASN A 378 -25.06 24.81 -0.54
N LYS A 379 -25.72 23.98 -1.36
CA LYS A 379 -25.69 24.06 -2.84
C LYS A 379 -27.11 24.12 -3.41
N ASP A 380 -27.62 25.33 -3.60
CA ASP A 380 -28.93 25.63 -4.21
C ASP A 380 -29.14 25.03 -5.61
N THR A 381 -28.09 24.48 -6.23
CA THR A 381 -28.13 23.80 -7.54
C THR A 381 -28.82 22.43 -7.53
N VAL A 382 -29.02 21.81 -6.35
CA VAL A 382 -29.57 20.44 -6.24
C VAL A 382 -30.78 20.44 -5.31
N ASP A 383 -31.96 20.21 -5.88
CA ASP A 383 -33.21 19.97 -5.12
C ASP A 383 -33.21 18.54 -4.55
N PHE A 384 -32.94 18.42 -3.25
CA PHE A 384 -32.81 17.15 -2.53
C PHE A 384 -33.60 17.18 -1.20
N PRO A 385 -34.93 16.96 -1.23
CA PRO A 385 -35.75 16.89 -0.02
C PRO A 385 -35.48 15.61 0.78
N ASP A 386 -35.62 15.66 2.11
CA ASP A 386 -35.34 14.50 3.00
C ASP A 386 -36.21 13.27 2.67
N GLU A 387 -37.46 13.47 2.24
CA GLU A 387 -38.38 12.42 1.77
C GLU A 387 -37.81 11.60 0.59
N LEU A 388 -36.87 12.16 -0.17
CA LEU A 388 -36.19 11.44 -1.24
C LEU A 388 -35.26 10.35 -0.69
N CYS A 389 -34.81 10.47 0.55
CA CYS A 389 -33.96 9.47 1.19
C CYS A 389 -34.64 8.12 1.31
N ASP A 390 -35.92 8.09 1.68
CA ASP A 390 -36.70 6.86 1.84
C ASP A 390 -36.98 6.20 0.47
N VAL A 391 -37.16 6.99 -0.59
CA VAL A 391 -37.35 6.48 -1.96
C VAL A 391 -36.05 5.89 -2.50
N ILE A 392 -34.93 6.61 -2.37
CA ILE A 392 -33.61 6.15 -2.83
C ILE A 392 -33.17 4.90 -2.05
N ALA A 393 -33.40 4.86 -0.74
CA ALA A 393 -33.07 3.68 0.09
C ALA A 393 -33.84 2.42 -0.34
N LYS A 394 -35.08 2.54 -0.81
CA LYS A 394 -35.85 1.40 -1.34
C LYS A 394 -35.39 0.97 -2.73
N LEU A 395 -35.04 1.93 -3.59
CA LEU A 395 -34.51 1.64 -4.95
C LEU A 395 -33.14 0.94 -4.91
N THR A 396 -32.37 1.15 -3.84
CA THR A 396 -30.98 0.69 -3.67
C THR A 396 -30.85 -0.52 -2.75
N GLU A 397 -31.88 -1.35 -2.64
CA GLU A 397 -31.78 -2.63 -1.94
C GLU A 397 -30.63 -3.48 -2.53
N GLY A 398 -29.85 -4.15 -1.69
CA GLY A 398 -28.69 -4.93 -2.14
C GLY A 398 -27.44 -4.11 -2.52
N PHE A 399 -27.50 -2.77 -2.60
CA PHE A 399 -26.31 -1.96 -2.85
C PHE A 399 -25.38 -1.92 -1.63
N SER A 400 -24.07 -2.10 -1.84
CA SER A 400 -23.08 -1.81 -0.80
C SER A 400 -22.87 -0.30 -0.62
N PHE A 401 -22.25 0.13 0.48
CA PHE A 401 -21.89 1.54 0.64
C PHE A 401 -20.96 2.08 -0.46
N ALA A 402 -20.18 1.22 -1.13
CA ALA A 402 -19.39 1.60 -2.30
C ALA A 402 -20.28 1.88 -3.52
N TYR A 403 -21.28 1.02 -3.80
CA TYR A 403 -22.25 1.27 -4.87
C TYR A 403 -23.14 2.50 -4.60
N LEU A 404 -23.57 2.70 -3.34
CA LEU A 404 -24.28 3.92 -2.95
C LEU A 404 -23.42 5.17 -3.15
N LYS A 405 -22.12 5.11 -2.80
CA LYS A 405 -21.18 6.21 -3.04
C LYS A 405 -21.07 6.53 -4.53
N GLU A 406 -20.91 5.52 -5.37
CA GLU A 406 -20.80 5.70 -6.81
C GLU A 406 -22.08 6.29 -7.39
N LEU A 407 -23.25 5.75 -7.00
CA LEU A 407 -24.57 6.25 -7.42
C LEU A 407 -24.74 7.75 -7.18
N PHE A 408 -24.35 8.27 -6.00
CA PHE A 408 -24.41 9.72 -5.74
C PHE A 408 -23.38 10.49 -6.57
N ILE A 409 -22.17 9.96 -6.77
CA ILE A 409 -21.13 10.62 -7.57
C ILE A 409 -21.56 10.71 -9.04
N SER A 410 -21.95 9.60 -9.66
CA SER A 410 -22.40 9.55 -11.05
C SER A 410 -23.63 10.45 -11.26
N SER A 411 -24.62 10.39 -10.36
CA SER A 411 -25.83 11.22 -10.45
C SER A 411 -25.54 12.72 -10.36
N LEU A 412 -24.65 13.13 -9.46
CA LEU A 412 -24.27 14.54 -9.31
C LEU A 412 -23.44 15.04 -10.51
N LEU A 413 -22.62 14.18 -11.11
CA LEU A 413 -21.91 14.49 -12.35
C LEU A 413 -22.86 14.56 -13.55
N ALA A 414 -23.84 13.65 -13.67
CA ALA A 414 -24.86 13.73 -14.73
C ALA A 414 -25.71 15.00 -14.63
N LEU A 415 -26.05 15.42 -13.39
CA LEU A 415 -26.67 16.71 -13.10
C LEU A 415 -25.80 17.90 -13.54
N SER A 416 -24.50 17.90 -13.22
CA SER A 416 -23.61 19.03 -13.56
C SER A 416 -23.37 19.18 -15.06
N HIS A 417 -23.35 18.07 -15.80
CA HIS A 417 -23.17 18.07 -17.26
C HIS A 417 -24.48 18.31 -18.03
N GLY A 418 -25.62 18.42 -17.36
CA GLY A 418 -26.93 18.64 -17.99
C GLY A 418 -27.38 17.49 -18.90
N GLN A 419 -26.91 16.25 -18.66
CA GLN A 419 -27.19 15.09 -19.50
C GLN A 419 -28.61 14.51 -19.27
N MET A 420 -29.60 15.30 -19.66
CA MET A 420 -30.93 14.87 -20.06
C MET A 420 -31.03 14.92 -21.58
N THR A 421 -30.59 13.86 -22.26
CA THR A 421 -31.09 13.59 -23.61
C THR A 421 -32.51 13.06 -23.45
N ASP A 422 -33.51 13.92 -23.67
CA ASP A 422 -34.92 13.53 -23.73
C ASP A 422 -35.14 12.64 -24.97
N SER A 423 -34.88 11.34 -24.83
CA SER A 423 -35.08 10.34 -25.87
C SER A 423 -35.89 9.16 -25.35
N HIS A 424 -37.14 9.43 -24.95
CA HIS A 424 -38.27 8.50 -25.07
C HIS A 424 -39.60 9.25 -24.91
N ASN A 425 -39.99 10.00 -25.95
CA ASN A 425 -41.40 10.34 -26.16
C ASN A 425 -41.72 10.65 -27.64
N THR A 426 -42.02 9.61 -28.41
CA THR A 426 -42.92 9.70 -29.57
C THR A 426 -43.69 8.40 -29.69
N ASP A 427 -45.00 8.48 -29.48
CA ASP A 427 -45.93 7.42 -29.84
C ASP A 427 -45.92 7.12 -31.34
N VAL A 428 -46.47 5.94 -31.64
CA VAL A 428 -46.70 5.38 -32.97
C VAL A 428 -47.40 6.36 -33.92
N ASP A 429 -46.82 6.58 -35.10
CA ASP A 429 -47.60 6.49 -36.34
C ASP A 429 -46.77 5.97 -37.51
N ALA A 430 -47.41 5.23 -38.41
CA ALA A 430 -46.74 4.42 -39.44
C ALA A 430 -47.32 4.66 -40.84
N THR A 431 -46.60 5.38 -41.69
CA THR A 431 -46.59 5.34 -43.17
C THR A 431 -45.57 6.40 -43.64
N THR A 432 -44.82 6.30 -44.75
CA THR A 432 -44.93 5.46 -45.96
C THR A 432 -43.53 5.23 -46.56
N ALA A 433 -43.33 4.19 -47.36
CA ALA A 433 -42.05 3.90 -48.02
C ALA A 433 -41.86 4.63 -49.37
N ASN A 434 -40.64 5.10 -49.67
CA ASN A 434 -39.84 4.80 -50.89
C ASN A 434 -38.77 5.87 -51.22
N GLY A 435 -37.65 5.43 -51.81
CA GLY A 435 -37.11 6.12 -53.00
C GLY A 435 -35.77 6.86 -52.93
N SER A 436 -34.68 6.12 -53.13
CA SER A 436 -33.64 6.39 -54.16
C SER A 436 -33.02 7.81 -54.34
N ALA A 437 -31.74 7.91 -53.94
CA ALA A 437 -30.58 8.39 -54.73
C ALA A 437 -30.47 9.81 -55.35
N ALA A 438 -29.25 10.35 -55.17
CA ALA A 438 -28.39 11.09 -56.11
C ALA A 438 -28.26 12.63 -56.03
N ASN A 439 -26.98 13.04 -56.19
CA ASN A 439 -26.41 14.34 -56.58
C ASN A 439 -26.59 15.60 -55.70
N GLY A 440 -25.44 16.21 -55.37
CA GLY A 440 -25.06 17.45 -56.07
C GLY A 440 -24.45 18.59 -55.23
N ASP A 441 -23.21 18.97 -55.60
CA ASP A 441 -22.67 20.34 -55.63
C ASP A 441 -22.39 21.16 -54.34
N ASN A 442 -21.23 20.88 -53.71
CA ASN A 442 -19.93 21.60 -53.88
C ASN A 442 -19.77 23.14 -53.62
N VAL A 443 -18.57 23.52 -53.12
CA VAL A 443 -17.94 24.89 -53.05
C VAL A 443 -18.47 25.82 -51.92
N ASP A 444 -17.70 26.63 -51.16
CA ASP A 444 -16.27 27.10 -51.10
C ASP A 444 -15.65 26.77 -49.71
N LYS A 445 -14.35 26.58 -49.43
CA LYS A 445 -13.03 27.05 -49.95
C LYS A 445 -12.59 28.49 -49.65
N SER A 446 -11.78 28.64 -48.59
CA SER A 446 -10.49 29.37 -48.62
C SER A 446 -9.58 28.76 -47.52
N ASN A 447 -8.39 28.20 -47.81
CA ASN A 447 -7.11 28.82 -48.21
C ASN A 447 -6.58 29.86 -47.19
N ALA A 448 -5.28 29.98 -46.86
CA ALA A 448 -4.07 29.31 -47.35
C ALA A 448 -2.90 29.53 -46.35
N MET A 449 -2.04 28.52 -46.05
CA MET A 449 -0.64 28.33 -46.54
C MET A 449 0.43 29.25 -45.87
N ILE A 450 1.73 28.89 -45.69
CA ILE A 450 2.53 27.63 -45.84
C ILE A 450 3.89 27.86 -45.11
N ASP A 451 4.58 26.82 -44.61
CA ASP A 451 6.00 26.57 -44.97
C ASP A 451 6.50 25.16 -44.60
N ASP A 452 7.30 24.60 -45.51
CA ASP A 452 7.79 23.22 -45.57
C ASP A 452 9.33 23.21 -45.69
N ASN A 453 9.95 22.09 -45.31
CA ASN A 453 11.26 21.56 -45.74
C ASN A 453 11.74 20.54 -44.69
N GLY A 454 12.05 19.27 -44.98
CA GLY A 454 11.94 18.56 -46.25
C GLY A 454 13.06 17.53 -46.40
N LEU A 455 12.71 16.33 -46.91
CA LEU A 455 13.61 15.32 -47.52
C LEU A 455 14.62 14.59 -46.58
N GLY A 456 14.80 13.27 -46.66
CA GLY A 456 14.12 12.24 -47.45
C GLY A 456 14.99 10.99 -47.67
N ASN A 457 14.37 9.90 -48.17
CA ASN A 457 14.98 8.69 -48.76
C ASN A 457 15.83 7.76 -47.85
N ASN A 458 15.99 6.46 -48.13
CA ASN A 458 15.14 5.45 -48.79
C ASN A 458 15.79 4.04 -48.61
N ASN A 459 14.98 2.99 -48.73
CA ASN A 459 15.34 1.64 -49.22
C ASN A 459 16.33 0.74 -48.44
N ASP A 460 15.76 -0.29 -47.82
CA ASP A 460 15.87 -1.71 -48.20
C ASP A 460 17.23 -2.47 -48.32
N VAL A 461 17.15 -3.73 -47.86
CA VAL A 461 17.79 -4.98 -48.37
C VAL A 461 18.91 -5.64 -47.53
N LYS A 462 18.71 -6.96 -47.33
CA LYS A 462 19.63 -8.10 -47.02
C LYS A 462 19.98 -8.46 -45.56
N ASN A 463 19.32 -9.53 -45.09
CA ASN A 463 19.94 -10.55 -44.23
C ASN A 463 21.04 -11.31 -45.00
N VAL A 464 22.09 -11.74 -44.29
CA VAL A 464 23.13 -12.66 -44.76
C VAL A 464 23.52 -13.60 -43.61
N ASP A 465 23.53 -14.91 -43.88
CA ASP A 465 24.05 -15.95 -42.99
C ASP A 465 25.59 -15.99 -42.97
N THR A 466 26.19 -16.39 -41.83
CA THR A 466 27.49 -17.10 -41.81
C THR A 466 27.67 -17.99 -40.57
N THR A 467 27.41 -19.29 -40.76
CA THR A 467 28.21 -20.45 -40.31
C THR A 467 29.13 -20.33 -39.07
N GLY A 468 28.75 -21.01 -37.98
CA GLY A 468 29.32 -22.32 -37.58
C GLY A 468 30.64 -22.40 -36.80
N LEU A 469 30.60 -23.09 -35.65
CA LEU A 469 31.73 -23.86 -35.07
C LEU A 469 31.20 -25.05 -34.24
N ASN A 470 31.79 -26.24 -34.43
CA ASN A 470 31.52 -27.46 -33.64
C ASN A 470 32.46 -27.54 -32.42
N VAL A 471 32.15 -28.39 -31.42
CA VAL A 471 33.01 -29.51 -30.94
C VAL A 471 32.39 -30.29 -29.75
N ALA A 472 32.56 -31.62 -29.82
CA ALA A 472 32.50 -32.66 -28.76
C ALA A 472 31.16 -33.10 -28.10
N LYS A 473 31.13 -34.41 -27.83
CA LYS A 473 30.16 -35.22 -27.08
C LYS A 473 30.87 -35.82 -25.84
N ASP A 474 30.18 -36.77 -25.19
CA ASP A 474 30.65 -37.79 -24.23
C ASP A 474 30.58 -37.29 -22.76
N GLU A 475 30.04 -38.01 -21.77
CA GLU A 475 29.76 -39.46 -21.62
C GLU A 475 28.48 -39.78 -20.78
N ASP A 476 27.82 -40.87 -21.18
CA ASP A 476 26.98 -41.87 -20.50
C ASP A 476 26.79 -41.92 -18.96
N MET A 477 25.56 -42.28 -18.53
CA MET A 477 25.30 -43.60 -17.89
C MET A 477 23.81 -43.99 -17.87
N ALA A 478 23.54 -45.29 -17.97
CA ALA A 478 22.21 -45.88 -18.26
C ALA A 478 21.56 -46.59 -17.05
N LEU A 479 20.31 -47.08 -17.28
CA LEU A 479 19.55 -48.20 -16.65
C LEU A 479 18.05 -47.80 -16.60
N GLY A 480 17.07 -48.61 -17.02
CA GLY A 480 17.06 -49.94 -17.65
C GLY A 480 15.68 -50.22 -18.29
N GLU A 481 15.56 -51.30 -19.05
CA GLU A 481 14.41 -51.61 -19.94
C GLU A 481 13.22 -52.32 -19.24
N ASP A 482 12.06 -52.25 -19.93
CA ASP A 482 10.92 -53.18 -19.97
C ASP A 482 10.18 -53.59 -18.68
N ASP A 483 8.86 -53.29 -18.65
CA ASP A 483 7.88 -54.31 -19.07
C ASP A 483 6.55 -53.65 -19.53
N LEU A 484 5.96 -54.20 -20.60
CA LEU A 484 4.71 -53.76 -21.21
C LEU A 484 3.64 -54.86 -21.07
N GLU A 485 2.69 -54.67 -20.16
CA GLU A 485 1.41 -55.38 -20.21
C GLU A 485 0.25 -54.38 -20.29
N ALA A 486 -0.60 -54.59 -21.30
CA ALA A 486 -1.81 -53.83 -21.51
C ALA A 486 -3.02 -54.71 -21.20
N GLU A 487 -3.85 -54.29 -20.25
CA GLU A 487 -5.23 -54.76 -20.15
C GLU A 487 -6.23 -53.59 -20.22
N THR A 488 -7.39 -53.92 -20.75
CA THR A 488 -8.33 -52.99 -21.38
C THR A 488 -9.52 -52.65 -20.48
N SER A 489 -9.90 -51.36 -20.48
CA SER A 489 -11.28 -50.85 -20.43
C SER A 489 -12.26 -51.42 -19.38
N ALA A 490 -12.68 -50.56 -18.46
CA ALA A 490 -14.10 -50.41 -18.09
C ALA A 490 -14.39 -48.98 -17.60
N ASP A 491 -15.51 -48.43 -18.08
CA ASP A 491 -16.35 -47.36 -17.52
C ASP A 491 -15.71 -46.17 -16.78
N LYS A 492 -15.79 -45.00 -17.44
CA LYS A 492 -15.88 -43.71 -16.76
C LYS A 492 -17.34 -43.30 -16.66
N ASP A 493 -17.90 -43.34 -15.46
CA ASP A 493 -19.12 -42.59 -15.16
C ASP A 493 -18.83 -41.09 -15.37
N ASN A 494 -19.59 -40.47 -16.26
CA ASN A 494 -19.46 -39.07 -16.61
C ASN A 494 -20.55 -38.29 -15.86
N GLU A 495 -20.37 -38.15 -14.55
CA GLU A 495 -21.18 -37.23 -13.74
C GLU A 495 -20.91 -35.80 -14.21
N ASN A 496 -21.86 -35.23 -14.95
CA ASN A 496 -21.92 -33.80 -15.17
C ASN A 496 -22.26 -33.15 -13.82
N GLU A 497 -21.26 -32.57 -13.15
CA GLU A 497 -21.52 -31.52 -12.18
C GLU A 497 -22.12 -30.32 -12.94
N GLU A 498 -23.44 -30.22 -12.94
CA GLU A 498 -24.13 -29.01 -13.39
C GLU A 498 -23.78 -27.87 -12.42
N SER A 499 -22.95 -26.93 -12.88
CA SER A 499 -22.71 -25.68 -12.16
C SER A 499 -24.06 -24.99 -11.88
N PRO A 500 -24.33 -24.52 -10.65
CA PRO A 500 -25.65 -24.01 -10.27
C PRO A 500 -26.06 -22.83 -11.16
N VAL A 501 -27.34 -22.83 -11.58
CA VAL A 501 -27.89 -21.82 -12.49
C VAL A 501 -28.04 -20.50 -11.72
N LYS A 502 -27.04 -19.63 -11.87
CA LYS A 502 -27.01 -18.28 -11.30
C LYS A 502 -28.18 -17.41 -11.82
N VAL A 503 -29.22 -17.26 -11.01
CA VAL A 503 -30.37 -16.38 -11.31
C VAL A 503 -30.01 -14.95 -10.92
N LYS A 504 -30.13 -14.00 -11.88
CA LYS A 504 -30.01 -12.56 -11.60
C LYS A 504 -31.28 -12.05 -10.90
N THR A 505 -31.12 -11.33 -9.79
CA THR A 505 -32.25 -10.64 -9.14
C THR A 505 -32.73 -9.42 -9.92
N VAL A 506 -34.05 -9.20 -9.89
CA VAL A 506 -34.72 -8.05 -10.52
C VAL A 506 -34.71 -6.86 -9.56
N MET A 507 -34.42 -5.66 -10.07
CA MET A 507 -34.39 -4.42 -9.27
C MET A 507 -35.76 -4.14 -8.60
N PRO A 508 -35.81 -3.66 -7.35
CA PRO A 508 -37.07 -3.36 -6.66
C PRO A 508 -37.90 -2.28 -7.35
N THR A 509 -39.18 -2.57 -7.59
CA THR A 509 -40.15 -1.57 -8.09
C THR A 509 -40.68 -0.72 -6.93
N VAL A 510 -40.27 0.55 -6.84
CA VAL A 510 -40.65 1.47 -5.75
C VAL A 510 -41.75 2.43 -6.18
N GLN A 511 -42.77 2.63 -5.34
CA GLN A 511 -43.80 3.64 -5.57
C GLN A 511 -43.27 5.05 -5.25
N ILE A 512 -43.16 5.89 -6.28
CA ILE A 512 -42.70 7.28 -6.15
C ILE A 512 -43.91 8.21 -5.90
N PRO A 513 -43.92 9.02 -4.82
CA PRO A 513 -44.96 10.04 -4.57
C PRO A 513 -45.09 11.06 -5.71
N ASP A 514 -46.32 11.49 -6.02
CA ASP A 514 -46.61 12.31 -7.19
C ASP A 514 -45.85 13.65 -7.23
N HIS A 515 -45.59 14.27 -6.08
CA HIS A 515 -44.81 15.51 -5.99
C HIS A 515 -43.32 15.32 -6.28
N LEU A 516 -42.79 14.12 -6.08
CA LEU A 516 -41.37 13.80 -6.31
C LEU A 516 -41.08 13.29 -7.73
N LYS A 517 -42.10 12.88 -8.51
CA LYS A 517 -41.93 12.36 -9.89
C LYS A 517 -41.22 13.34 -10.85
N ASN A 518 -41.35 14.64 -10.61
CA ASN A 518 -40.73 15.70 -11.41
C ASN A 518 -39.35 16.15 -10.89
N ASN A 519 -38.88 15.62 -9.74
CA ASN A 519 -37.58 15.97 -9.21
C ASN A 519 -36.46 15.45 -10.13
N LYS A 520 -35.55 16.34 -10.53
CA LYS A 520 -34.50 16.04 -11.51
C LYS A 520 -33.44 15.07 -10.97
N LEU A 521 -33.09 15.19 -9.68
CA LEU A 521 -32.16 14.29 -9.02
C LEU A 521 -32.72 12.87 -9.01
N LEU A 522 -33.99 12.68 -8.64
CA LEU A 522 -34.63 11.36 -8.61
C LEU A 522 -34.59 10.65 -9.96
N ARG A 523 -34.97 11.34 -11.04
CA ARG A 523 -34.96 10.77 -12.40
C ARG A 523 -33.57 10.30 -12.83
N ILE A 524 -32.53 11.02 -12.43
CA ILE A 524 -31.13 10.62 -12.69
C ILE A 524 -30.73 9.47 -11.79
N VAL A 525 -30.96 9.57 -10.47
CA VAL A 525 -30.63 8.52 -9.50
C VAL A 525 -31.30 7.18 -9.85
N SER A 526 -32.56 7.17 -10.31
CA SER A 526 -33.20 5.94 -10.78
C SER A 526 -32.50 5.34 -12.00
N ARG A 527 -32.14 6.16 -13.00
CA ARG A 527 -31.43 5.72 -14.21
C ARG A 527 -30.02 5.21 -13.90
N GLU A 528 -29.27 5.91 -13.06
CA GLU A 528 -27.93 5.50 -12.64
C GLU A 528 -27.97 4.26 -11.74
N ALA A 529 -29.03 4.08 -10.93
CA ALA A 529 -29.23 2.87 -10.13
C ALA A 529 -29.53 1.64 -11.02
N GLU A 530 -30.38 1.79 -12.04
CA GLU A 530 -30.60 0.75 -13.07
C GLU A 530 -29.29 0.36 -13.77
N ALA A 531 -28.53 1.36 -14.21
CA ALA A 531 -27.25 1.14 -14.90
C ALA A 531 -26.19 0.47 -14.02
N LEU A 532 -26.16 0.76 -12.71
CA LEU A 532 -25.30 0.08 -11.73
C LEU A 532 -25.81 -1.33 -11.42
N TRP A 533 -27.12 -1.55 -11.32
CA TRP A 533 -27.74 -2.86 -11.08
C TRP A 533 -27.36 -3.88 -12.16
N ASP A 534 -27.38 -3.46 -13.42
CA ASP A 534 -27.02 -4.32 -14.56
C ASP A 534 -25.54 -4.75 -14.55
N GLN A 535 -24.66 -3.90 -13.99
CA GLN A 535 -23.22 -4.13 -13.85
C GLN A 535 -22.85 -4.97 -12.63
N MET A 536 -23.69 -4.96 -11.58
CA MET A 536 -23.47 -5.76 -10.38
C MET A 536 -23.55 -7.27 -10.69
N ASP A 537 -22.67 -8.06 -10.07
CA ASP A 537 -22.84 -9.51 -9.97
C ASP A 537 -23.91 -9.84 -8.91
N ASN A 538 -25.16 -9.52 -9.26
CA ASN A 538 -26.37 -9.82 -8.49
C ASN A 538 -26.86 -11.26 -8.74
N SER A 539 -25.94 -12.19 -8.97
CA SER A 539 -26.27 -13.62 -9.05
C SER A 539 -26.38 -14.22 -7.66
N VAL A 540 -27.52 -14.84 -7.38
CA VAL A 540 -27.70 -15.67 -6.18
C VAL A 540 -27.42 -17.12 -6.58
N GLU A 541 -26.64 -17.83 -5.77
CA GLU A 541 -26.54 -19.29 -5.85
C GLU A 541 -27.80 -19.87 -5.20
N GLU A 542 -28.56 -20.71 -5.91
CA GLU A 542 -29.73 -21.39 -5.32
C GLU A 542 -29.25 -22.36 -4.21
N GLU A 543 -29.92 -22.32 -3.04
CA GLU A 543 -29.60 -23.11 -1.83
C GLU A 543 -29.88 -24.61 -1.98
#